data_AF-A0A1I3VED4-F1
#
_entry.id   AF-A0A1I3VED4-F1
#
_cell.length_a   1.000
_cell.length_b   1.000
_cell.length_c   1.000
_cell.angle_alpha   90.00
_cell.angle_beta   90.00
_cell.angle_gamma   90.00
#
_symmetry.space_group_name_H-M   'P 1'
#
loop_
_entity.id
_entity.type
_entity.pdbx_description
1 polymer ?
#
loop_
_entity_poly.entity_id
_entity_poly.type
_entity_poly.pdbx_seq_one_letter_code
_entity_poly.pdbx_strand_id
1 'polypeptide(L)'
;MTLAPDPVDSDAPRDPALYRRRRLLGPGFWALIAFGILCVATGAALARFGPTWFSRAKAPPTVQQSAGGPAPSPSPAAPSFRSAPSVAAVPPLAAEDVAQLEGRVAVLETGQQRALDAAGAALAAATLADAARTARPFAEELVSLERVLPLSPDLRALARLAQDGAPTRAGLADEFAALAGRAAVAARDPGRNADFLARLRHALSSIVSIRQVGSTQGQSPDAVLGRAQTLVNEGDIEGALTAVERLPAPAQTVLAPWRAAAERRVEIDRHIAAIRADALAGLVQVTRAQAPAAPVAATPVVPVAP
;
A
#
# COMPACT_ATOMS: atom_id res chain seq x y z
N MET A 1 73.25 -19.33 43.55
CA MET A 1 72.83 -17.93 43.40
C MET A 1 72.29 -17.80 41.97
N THR A 2 71.14 -18.37 41.59
CA THR A 2 69.76 -18.17 42.12
C THR A 2 69.47 -16.67 42.24
N LEU A 3 68.54 -16.06 41.49
CA LEU A 3 67.09 -16.31 41.37
C LEU A 3 66.59 -15.84 39.98
N ALA A 4 65.91 -16.66 39.18
CA ALA A 4 64.45 -16.82 39.15
C ALA A 4 63.65 -15.50 39.00
N PRO A 5 63.02 -15.22 37.84
CA PRO A 5 61.87 -14.34 37.79
C PRO A 5 60.60 -15.16 38.05
N ASP A 6 59.96 -14.89 39.19
CA ASP A 6 58.56 -15.18 39.50
C ASP A 6 58.06 -13.99 40.35
N PRO A 7 56.76 -13.64 40.40
CA PRO A 7 55.61 -14.35 39.85
C PRO A 7 54.61 -13.46 39.07
N VAL A 8 53.66 -14.11 38.40
CA VAL A 8 52.31 -13.64 38.04
C VAL A 8 51.82 -12.34 38.74
N ASP A 9 51.76 -11.23 38.00
CA ASP A 9 50.79 -10.16 38.28
C ASP A 9 49.53 -10.48 37.47
N SER A 10 48.71 -11.33 38.08
CA SER A 10 47.34 -11.55 37.65
C SER A 10 46.55 -10.30 38.00
N ASP A 11 46.28 -9.50 36.97
CA ASP A 11 45.43 -8.31 37.03
C ASP A 11 44.14 -8.65 37.81
N ALA A 12 44.06 -8.15 39.04
CA ALA A 12 43.00 -8.47 39.97
C ALA A 12 41.64 -8.01 39.40
N PRO A 13 40.54 -8.69 39.76
CA PRO A 13 39.29 -8.61 39.01
C PRO A 13 38.70 -7.20 39.03
N ARG A 14 38.45 -6.63 37.84
CA ARG A 14 37.65 -5.42 37.68
C ARG A 14 36.36 -5.53 38.49
N ASP A 15 36.19 -4.51 39.32
CA ASP A 15 35.10 -4.24 40.24
C ASP A 15 33.72 -4.71 39.69
N PRO A 16 33.08 -5.74 40.29
CA PRO A 16 31.79 -6.26 39.83
C PRO A 16 30.63 -5.29 40.05
N ALA A 17 30.86 -4.19 40.78
CA ALA A 17 29.88 -3.14 41.02
C ALA A 17 29.49 -2.38 39.73
N LEU A 18 30.33 -2.39 38.69
CA LEU A 18 30.02 -1.76 37.40
C LEU A 18 29.02 -2.55 36.54
N TYR A 19 28.69 -3.80 36.90
CA TYR A 19 27.68 -4.61 36.21
C TYR A 19 26.29 -4.56 36.86
N ARG A 20 26.05 -3.67 37.84
CA ARG A 20 24.71 -3.53 38.41
C ARG A 20 23.78 -2.91 37.36
N ARG A 21 23.05 -3.78 36.66
CA ARG A 21 21.95 -3.46 35.74
C ARG A 21 21.11 -2.33 36.32
N ARG A 22 21.21 -1.14 35.71
CA ARG A 22 20.26 -0.06 35.90
C ARG A 22 18.87 -0.65 35.60
N ARG A 23 17.93 -0.61 36.55
CA ARG A 23 16.55 -1.04 36.31
C ARG A 23 15.95 -0.07 35.28
N LEU A 24 15.96 -0.45 34.01
CA LEU A 24 15.50 0.38 32.89
C LEU A 24 13.97 0.57 32.83
N LEU A 25 13.19 -0.03 33.74
CA LEU A 25 11.76 0.25 33.89
C LEU A 25 11.53 1.03 35.18
N GLY A 26 11.83 2.33 35.13
CA GLY A 26 11.40 3.27 36.16
C GLY A 26 9.89 3.50 36.10
N PRO A 27 9.27 4.00 37.18
CA PRO A 27 7.83 4.28 37.24
C PRO A 27 7.35 5.23 36.13
N GLY A 28 8.25 6.04 35.55
CA GLY A 28 7.96 6.89 34.39
C GLY A 28 7.58 6.13 33.11
N PHE A 29 8.16 4.94 32.86
CA PHE A 29 7.81 4.14 31.67
C PHE A 29 6.39 3.56 31.80
N TRP A 30 6.04 3.10 32.99
CA TRP A 30 4.69 2.62 33.29
C TRP A 30 3.65 3.75 33.27
N ALA A 31 4.01 4.95 33.74
CA ALA A 31 3.14 6.12 33.62
C ALA A 31 2.86 6.51 32.16
N LEU A 32 3.85 6.39 31.27
CA LEU A 32 3.73 6.69 29.85
C LEU A 32 2.87 5.65 29.11
N ILE A 33 3.00 4.37 29.48
CA ILE A 33 2.11 3.30 28.97
C ILE A 33 0.67 3.51 29.44
N ALA A 34 0.46 3.80 30.73
CA ALA A 34 -0.88 4.03 31.27
C ALA A 34 -1.56 5.25 30.61
N PHE A 35 -0.82 6.33 30.38
CA PHE A 35 -1.30 7.50 29.65
C PHE A 35 -1.62 7.19 28.18
N GLY A 36 -0.81 6.38 27.51
CA GLY A 36 -1.07 5.92 26.14
C GLY A 36 -2.36 5.10 26.04
N ILE A 37 -2.58 4.18 26.97
CA ILE A 37 -3.81 3.37 27.03
C ILE A 37 -5.03 4.26 27.30
N LEU A 38 -4.93 5.24 28.21
CA LEU A 38 -6.02 6.18 28.48
C LEU A 38 -6.35 7.04 27.25
N CYS A 39 -5.34 7.49 26.49
CA CYS A 39 -5.53 8.28 25.29
C CYS A 39 -6.25 7.47 24.19
N VAL A 40 -5.85 6.21 23.98
CA VAL A 40 -6.51 5.31 23.02
C VAL A 40 -7.93 4.96 23.45
N ALA A 41 -8.17 4.71 24.75
CA ALA A 41 -9.51 4.45 25.27
C ALA A 41 -10.45 5.66 25.12
N THR A 42 -9.94 6.86 25.35
CA THR A 42 -10.71 8.10 25.18
C THR A 42 -11.02 8.36 23.70
N GLY A 43 -10.05 8.13 22.79
CA GLY A 43 -10.26 8.22 21.34
C GLY A 43 -11.30 7.21 20.82
N ALA A 44 -11.27 5.98 21.32
CA ALA A 44 -12.25 4.95 20.97
C ALA A 44 -13.67 5.29 21.48
N ALA A 45 -13.77 5.91 22.66
CA ALA A 45 -15.05 6.38 23.20
C ALA A 45 -15.65 7.53 22.38
N LEU A 46 -14.84 8.49 21.93
CA LEU A 46 -15.30 9.58 21.03
C LEU A 46 -15.74 9.05 19.67
N ALA A 47 -15.02 8.06 19.11
CA ALA A 47 -15.41 7.44 17.84
C ALA A 47 -16.73 6.66 17.94
N ARG A 48 -17.06 6.12 19.13
CA ARG A 48 -18.26 5.32 19.35
C ARG A 48 -19.50 6.14 19.74
N PHE A 49 -19.33 7.35 20.29
CA PHE A 49 -20.42 8.25 20.70
C PHE A 49 -20.59 9.52 19.83
N GLY A 50 -19.68 9.78 18.88
CA GLY A 50 -19.77 10.90 17.94
C GLY A 50 -21.07 11.01 17.09
N PRO A 51 -21.74 9.92 16.66
CA PRO A 51 -22.90 10.05 15.78
C PRO A 51 -24.17 10.57 16.47
N THR A 52 -24.25 10.55 17.80
CA THR A 52 -25.50 10.85 18.53
C THR A 52 -25.57 12.27 19.08
N TRP A 53 -24.44 12.99 19.14
CA TRP A 53 -24.38 14.34 19.72
C TRP A 53 -24.61 15.48 18.72
N PHE A 54 -24.46 15.23 17.42
CA PHE A 54 -24.63 16.26 16.37
C PHE A 54 -25.91 16.16 15.54
N SER A 55 -26.89 15.34 15.96
CA SER A 55 -28.22 15.35 15.37
C SER A 55 -29.07 16.50 15.90
N ARG A 56 -28.67 17.74 15.57
CA ARG A 56 -29.63 18.85 15.48
C ARG A 56 -30.11 18.87 14.03
N ALA A 57 -31.28 18.27 13.80
CA ALA A 57 -31.95 18.26 12.52
C ALA A 57 -32.03 19.70 11.97
N LYS A 58 -31.28 19.97 10.90
CA LYS A 58 -31.50 21.13 10.04
C LYS A 58 -32.46 20.67 8.96
N ALA A 59 -33.74 20.96 9.16
CA ALA A 59 -34.77 20.79 8.14
C ALA A 59 -34.38 21.58 6.87
N PRO A 60 -34.72 21.07 5.68
CA PRO A 60 -34.48 21.78 4.42
C PRO A 60 -35.30 23.07 4.35
N PRO A 61 -34.84 24.11 3.63
CA PRO A 61 -35.64 25.31 3.42
C PRO A 61 -36.85 24.97 2.55
N THR A 62 -38.04 25.02 3.15
CA THR A 62 -39.31 25.14 2.44
C THR A 62 -39.27 26.42 1.63
N VAL A 63 -39.33 26.31 0.30
CA VAL A 63 -39.56 27.44 -0.59
C VAL A 63 -40.97 27.96 -0.30
N GLN A 64 -41.04 29.09 0.39
CA GLN A 64 -42.27 29.76 0.76
C GLN A 64 -42.71 30.62 -0.41
N GLN A 65 -43.63 30.07 -1.21
CA GLN A 65 -44.33 30.80 -2.25
C GLN A 65 -45.37 31.70 -1.56
N SER A 66 -45.13 33.01 -1.60
CA SER A 66 -46.02 34.02 -1.01
C SER A 66 -47.39 33.99 -1.69
N ALA A 67 -48.38 33.46 -0.98
CA ALA A 67 -49.79 33.68 -1.26
C ALA A 67 -50.24 34.98 -0.56
N GLY A 68 -50.35 36.05 -1.33
CA GLY A 68 -51.18 37.22 -1.02
C GLY A 68 -52.18 37.38 -2.16
N GLY A 69 -53.47 37.16 -1.88
CA GLY A 69 -54.57 37.46 -2.81
C GLY A 69 -54.78 38.98 -3.00
N PRO A 70 -55.80 39.45 -3.75
CA PRO A 70 -57.05 38.77 -4.08
C PRO A 70 -57.44 38.80 -5.58
N ALA A 71 -58.46 38.01 -5.93
CA ALA A 71 -59.22 38.14 -7.17
C ALA A 71 -59.80 39.57 -7.31
N PRO A 72 -59.84 40.11 -8.54
CA PRO A 72 -61.16 40.39 -9.12
C PRO A 72 -61.26 40.10 -10.64
N SER A 73 -62.38 39.49 -11.01
CA SER A 73 -63.21 39.76 -12.21
C SER A 73 -62.67 39.54 -13.65
N PRO A 74 -63.58 39.24 -14.61
CA PRO A 74 -63.26 38.56 -15.87
C PRO A 74 -62.82 39.48 -17.02
N SER A 75 -62.05 38.86 -17.93
CA SER A 75 -61.69 39.23 -19.30
C SER A 75 -62.07 40.62 -19.83
N PRO A 76 -61.09 41.46 -20.23
CA PRO A 76 -61.36 42.52 -21.19
C PRO A 76 -61.53 41.91 -22.60
N ALA A 77 -62.58 42.37 -23.28
CA ALA A 77 -62.72 42.27 -24.72
C ALA A 77 -61.46 42.82 -25.41
N ALA A 78 -61.02 42.13 -26.45
CA ALA A 78 -59.93 42.54 -27.31
C ALA A 78 -60.16 43.94 -27.90
N PRO A 79 -59.10 44.75 -27.99
CA PRO A 79 -58.82 45.52 -29.18
C PRO A 79 -57.66 44.85 -29.91
N SER A 80 -57.90 44.56 -31.18
CA SER A 80 -56.92 44.19 -32.19
C SER A 80 -55.74 45.16 -32.19
N PHE A 81 -54.64 44.77 -31.56
CA PHE A 81 -53.34 45.39 -31.78
C PHE A 81 -52.64 44.67 -32.94
N ARG A 82 -52.77 45.33 -34.09
CA ARG A 82 -51.78 45.51 -35.16
C ARG A 82 -50.67 44.45 -35.22
N SER A 83 -50.69 43.71 -36.31
CA SER A 83 -49.63 42.85 -36.80
C SER A 83 -48.25 43.53 -36.75
N ALA A 84 -47.32 42.89 -36.02
CA ALA A 84 -45.86 42.95 -36.11
C ALA A 84 -45.14 44.26 -35.63
N PRO A 85 -43.86 44.21 -35.21
CA PRO A 85 -42.81 43.46 -35.88
C PRO A 85 -42.71 42.04 -35.33
N SER A 86 -42.39 41.11 -36.23
CA SER A 86 -41.68 39.88 -35.88
C SER A 86 -40.70 40.22 -34.75
N VAL A 87 -40.64 39.40 -33.70
CA VAL A 87 -39.45 39.34 -32.85
C VAL A 87 -38.29 39.39 -33.83
N ALA A 88 -37.56 40.49 -33.80
CA ALA A 88 -36.40 40.66 -34.65
C ALA A 88 -35.60 39.40 -34.43
N ALA A 89 -35.39 38.65 -35.52
CA ALA A 89 -34.64 37.42 -35.50
C ALA A 89 -33.42 37.67 -34.62
N VAL A 90 -33.31 36.92 -33.52
CA VAL A 90 -32.08 36.87 -32.74
C VAL A 90 -30.97 36.75 -33.78
N PRO A 91 -30.00 37.68 -33.83
CA PRO A 91 -29.00 37.66 -34.89
C PRO A 91 -28.35 36.27 -34.86
N PRO A 92 -28.08 35.65 -36.03
CA PRO A 92 -27.52 34.29 -36.10
C PRO A 92 -26.27 34.11 -35.23
N LEU A 93 -25.54 35.19 -34.97
CA LEU A 93 -24.38 35.28 -34.09
C LEU A 93 -24.67 34.86 -32.63
N ALA A 94 -25.81 35.25 -32.05
CA ALA A 94 -26.14 34.89 -30.67
C ALA A 94 -26.55 33.41 -30.53
N ALA A 95 -27.06 32.80 -31.61
CA ALA A 95 -27.32 31.35 -31.64
C ALA A 95 -26.01 30.55 -31.74
N GLU A 96 -25.02 31.07 -32.46
CA GLU A 96 -23.67 30.48 -32.59
C GLU A 96 -22.89 30.54 -31.27
N ASP A 97 -22.95 31.67 -30.56
CA ASP A 97 -22.33 31.82 -29.24
C ASP A 97 -22.91 30.84 -28.20
N VAL A 98 -24.24 30.66 -28.19
CA VAL A 98 -24.91 29.69 -27.29
C VAL A 98 -24.49 28.27 -27.62
N ALA A 99 -24.47 27.89 -28.91
CA ALA A 99 -24.00 26.57 -29.32
C ALA A 99 -22.53 26.32 -28.94
N GLN A 100 -21.67 27.36 -29.04
CA GLN A 100 -20.27 27.28 -28.61
C GLN A 100 -20.16 27.10 -27.08
N LEU A 101 -20.96 27.83 -26.29
CA LEU A 101 -20.98 27.70 -24.83
C LEU A 101 -21.48 26.32 -24.41
N GLU A 102 -22.56 25.81 -25.01
CA GLU A 102 -23.08 24.46 -24.77
C GLU A 102 -22.02 23.39 -25.10
N GLY A 103 -21.32 23.53 -26.22
CA GLY A 103 -20.21 22.65 -26.57
C GLY A 103 -19.07 22.69 -25.55
N ARG A 104 -18.70 23.87 -25.06
CA ARG A 104 -17.68 24.02 -24.00
C ARG A 104 -18.13 23.40 -22.69
N VAL A 105 -19.39 23.57 -22.30
CA VAL A 105 -19.97 22.97 -21.10
C VAL A 105 -19.94 21.45 -21.21
N ALA A 106 -20.40 20.88 -22.33
CA ALA A 106 -20.38 19.43 -22.55
C ALA A 106 -18.96 18.82 -22.45
N VAL A 107 -17.95 19.52 -22.99
CA VAL A 107 -16.54 19.10 -22.86
C VAL A 107 -16.07 19.16 -21.41
N LEU A 108 -16.42 20.22 -20.67
CA LEU A 108 -16.07 20.36 -19.26
C LEU A 108 -16.75 19.29 -18.39
N GLU A 109 -18.05 19.04 -18.58
CA GLU A 109 -18.81 18.00 -17.88
C GLU A 109 -18.24 16.61 -18.16
N THR A 110 -17.94 16.29 -19.41
CA THR A 110 -17.31 15.01 -19.79
C THR A 110 -15.90 14.88 -19.21
N GLY A 111 -15.15 15.98 -19.10
CA GLY A 111 -13.84 16.01 -18.45
C GLY A 111 -13.93 15.78 -16.94
N GLN A 112 -14.89 16.43 -16.27
CA GLN A 112 -15.16 16.24 -14.85
C GLN A 112 -15.59 14.81 -14.53
N GLN A 113 -16.49 14.23 -15.33
CA GLN A 113 -16.93 12.85 -15.14
C GLN A 113 -15.77 11.86 -15.23
N ARG A 114 -14.91 12.01 -16.26
CA ARG A 114 -13.70 11.18 -16.39
C ARG A 114 -12.74 11.32 -15.21
N ALA A 115 -12.63 12.51 -14.64
CA ALA A 115 -11.78 12.75 -13.47
C ALA A 115 -12.35 12.06 -12.21
N LEU A 116 -13.67 12.10 -12.02
CA LEU A 116 -14.34 11.40 -10.94
C LEU A 116 -14.20 9.88 -11.08
N ASP A 117 -14.36 9.34 -12.29
CA ASP A 117 -14.20 7.91 -12.57
C ASP A 117 -12.75 7.45 -12.29
N ALA A 118 -11.76 8.22 -12.73
CA ALA A 118 -10.35 7.93 -12.45
C ALA A 118 -9.98 8.04 -10.96
N ALA A 119 -10.57 8.99 -10.24
CA ALA A 119 -10.41 9.10 -8.79
C ALA A 119 -11.06 7.91 -8.06
N GLY A 120 -12.24 7.49 -8.50
CA GLY A 120 -12.93 6.29 -8.01
C GLY A 120 -12.10 5.02 -8.23
N ALA A 121 -11.49 4.88 -9.41
CA ALA A 121 -10.57 3.80 -9.73
C ALA A 121 -9.37 3.75 -8.78
N ALA A 122 -8.73 4.89 -8.53
CA ALA A 122 -7.57 4.99 -7.63
C ALA A 122 -7.95 4.65 -6.17
N LEU A 123 -9.13 5.08 -5.72
CA LEU A 123 -9.64 4.73 -4.40
C LEU A 123 -9.94 3.23 -4.29
N ALA A 124 -10.61 2.65 -5.28
CA ALA A 124 -10.92 1.22 -5.30
C ALA A 124 -9.65 0.35 -5.39
N ALA A 125 -8.61 0.80 -6.10
CA ALA A 125 -7.30 0.15 -6.08
C ALA A 125 -6.63 0.22 -4.69
N ALA A 126 -6.84 1.31 -3.94
CA ALA A 126 -6.35 1.42 -2.58
C ALA A 126 -7.12 0.53 -1.59
N THR A 127 -8.44 0.39 -1.74
CA THR A 127 -9.24 -0.53 -0.90
C THR A 127 -8.89 -1.99 -1.18
N LEU A 128 -8.67 -2.36 -2.44
CA LEU A 128 -8.16 -3.69 -2.81
C LEU A 128 -6.81 -3.98 -2.14
N ALA A 129 -5.90 -3.00 -2.15
CA ALA A 129 -4.59 -3.13 -1.50
C ALA A 129 -4.69 -3.27 0.03
N ASP A 130 -5.67 -2.61 0.67
CA ASP A 130 -5.93 -2.79 2.09
C ASP A 130 -6.50 -4.18 2.40
N ALA A 131 -7.47 -4.65 1.61
CA ALA A 131 -8.05 -5.98 1.77
C ALA A 131 -6.99 -7.09 1.66
N ALA A 132 -6.12 -7.02 0.65
CA ALA A 132 -5.03 -7.98 0.43
C ALA A 132 -3.89 -7.91 1.47
N ARG A 133 -3.86 -6.89 2.33
CA ARG A 133 -2.96 -6.89 3.51
C ARG A 133 -3.46 -7.80 4.61
N THR A 134 -4.73 -8.17 4.60
CA THR A 134 -5.32 -9.10 5.55
C THR A 134 -5.33 -10.53 4.98
N ALA A 135 -5.40 -11.53 5.86
CA ALA A 135 -5.42 -12.95 5.44
C ALA A 135 -6.76 -13.39 4.84
N ARG A 136 -7.74 -12.49 4.68
CA ARG A 136 -9.07 -12.84 4.18
C ARG A 136 -9.09 -12.89 2.65
N PRO A 137 -9.98 -13.69 2.05
CA PRO A 137 -10.30 -13.58 0.63
C PRO A 137 -10.77 -12.17 0.27
N PHE A 138 -10.34 -11.65 -0.87
CA PHE A 138 -10.61 -10.28 -1.33
C PHE A 138 -11.25 -10.22 -2.72
N ALA A 139 -12.02 -11.26 -3.06
CA ALA A 139 -12.68 -11.40 -4.36
C ALA A 139 -13.78 -10.34 -4.58
N GLU A 140 -14.47 -9.89 -3.53
CA GLU A 140 -15.53 -8.88 -3.64
C GLU A 140 -14.98 -7.51 -4.04
N GLU A 141 -13.82 -7.14 -3.48
CA GLU A 141 -13.09 -5.93 -3.84
C GLU A 141 -12.59 -6.00 -5.29
N LEU A 142 -12.15 -7.18 -5.72
CA LEU A 142 -11.69 -7.41 -7.09
C LEU A 142 -12.84 -7.22 -8.10
N VAL A 143 -14.01 -7.82 -7.86
CA VAL A 143 -15.22 -7.63 -8.70
C VAL A 143 -15.66 -6.16 -8.72
N SER A 144 -15.51 -5.45 -7.61
CA SER A 144 -15.83 -4.02 -7.54
C SER A 144 -14.90 -3.19 -8.41
N LEU A 145 -13.62 -3.53 -8.45
CA LEU A 145 -12.63 -2.84 -9.27
C LEU A 145 -12.74 -3.22 -10.76
N GLU A 146 -13.13 -4.45 -11.10
CA GLU A 146 -13.38 -4.88 -12.48
C GLU A 146 -14.49 -4.06 -13.17
N ARG A 147 -15.49 -3.59 -12.42
CA ARG A 147 -16.53 -2.69 -12.96
C ARG A 147 -15.97 -1.35 -13.43
N VAL A 148 -14.84 -0.92 -12.89
CA VAL A 148 -14.18 0.36 -13.20
C VAL A 148 -13.00 0.16 -14.15
N LEU A 149 -12.27 -0.96 -14.06
CA LEU A 149 -11.12 -1.32 -14.90
C LEU A 149 -11.26 -2.71 -15.53
N PRO A 150 -12.20 -2.95 -16.45
CA PRO A 150 -12.50 -4.29 -16.96
C PRO A 150 -11.39 -4.92 -17.84
N LEU A 151 -10.44 -4.13 -18.35
CA LEU A 151 -9.40 -4.59 -19.28
C LEU A 151 -8.06 -4.95 -18.61
N SER A 152 -7.92 -4.80 -17.28
CA SER A 152 -6.62 -5.01 -16.62
C SER A 152 -6.20 -6.49 -16.67
N PRO A 153 -4.99 -6.82 -17.17
CA PRO A 153 -4.45 -8.17 -17.10
C PRO A 153 -4.12 -8.58 -15.66
N ASP A 154 -3.70 -7.64 -14.82
CA ASP A 154 -3.34 -7.89 -13.41
C ASP A 154 -4.55 -8.28 -12.56
N LEU A 155 -5.74 -7.70 -12.82
CA LEU A 155 -6.98 -8.13 -12.17
C LEU A 155 -7.31 -9.59 -12.47
N ARG A 156 -7.16 -10.01 -13.73
CA ARG A 156 -7.38 -11.40 -14.14
C ARG A 156 -6.36 -12.35 -13.52
N ALA A 157 -5.10 -11.94 -13.39
CA ALA A 157 -4.07 -12.72 -12.72
C ALA A 157 -4.38 -12.92 -11.23
N LEU A 158 -4.91 -11.88 -10.57
CA LEU A 158 -5.30 -11.94 -9.16
C LEU A 158 -6.56 -12.77 -8.88
N ALA A 159 -7.41 -13.03 -9.87
CA ALA A 159 -8.72 -13.65 -9.67
C ALA A 159 -8.67 -14.98 -8.88
N ARG A 160 -7.68 -15.85 -9.16
CA ARG A 160 -7.52 -17.11 -8.40
C ARG A 160 -6.94 -16.86 -7.01
N LEU A 161 -5.93 -16.00 -6.90
CA LEU A 161 -5.26 -15.67 -5.63
C LEU A 161 -6.21 -14.98 -4.64
N ALA A 162 -7.18 -14.20 -5.15
CA ALA A 162 -8.16 -13.49 -4.35
C ALA A 162 -9.17 -14.40 -3.63
N GLN A 163 -9.39 -15.63 -4.13
CA GLN A 163 -10.31 -16.59 -3.51
C GLN A 163 -9.70 -17.25 -2.28
N ASP A 164 -8.40 -17.54 -2.33
CA ASP A 164 -7.67 -18.19 -1.23
C ASP A 164 -7.29 -17.20 -0.12
N GLY A 165 -7.22 -15.91 -0.45
CA GLY A 165 -6.69 -14.86 0.43
C GLY A 165 -5.16 -14.77 0.36
N ALA A 166 -4.63 -13.64 0.85
CA ALA A 166 -3.21 -13.34 0.77
C ALA A 166 -2.47 -13.77 2.06
N PRO A 167 -1.34 -14.51 1.97
CA PRO A 167 -0.46 -14.71 3.11
C PRO A 167 -0.01 -13.35 3.68
N THR A 168 -0.18 -13.11 4.98
CA THR A 168 0.23 -11.82 5.57
C THR A 168 1.72 -11.79 5.84
N ARG A 169 2.35 -10.61 5.81
CA ARG A 169 3.77 -10.47 6.16
C ARG A 169 4.07 -10.94 7.58
N ALA A 170 3.18 -10.63 8.52
CA ALA A 170 3.29 -11.11 9.90
C ALA A 170 3.16 -12.64 9.98
N GLY A 171 2.19 -13.23 9.28
CA GLY A 171 2.03 -14.69 9.23
C GLY A 171 3.24 -15.40 8.62
N LEU A 172 3.84 -14.82 7.57
CA LEU A 172 5.08 -15.33 6.98
C LEU A 172 6.27 -15.22 7.94
N ALA A 173 6.33 -14.17 8.77
CA ALA A 173 7.36 -14.03 9.80
C ALA A 173 7.24 -15.10 10.88
N ASP A 174 6.02 -15.34 11.36
CA ASP A 174 5.73 -16.36 12.36
C ASP A 174 6.01 -17.77 11.82
N GLU A 175 5.57 -18.06 10.60
CA GLU A 175 5.83 -19.34 9.93
C GLU A 175 7.33 -19.55 9.71
N PHE A 176 8.05 -18.54 9.24
CA PHE A 176 9.50 -18.63 9.06
C PHE A 176 10.21 -18.92 10.39
N ALA A 177 9.85 -18.21 11.47
CA ALA A 177 10.43 -18.43 12.79
C ALA A 177 10.19 -19.87 13.30
N ALA A 178 9.01 -20.44 13.04
CA ALA A 178 8.69 -21.82 13.38
C ALA A 178 9.50 -22.85 12.56
N LEU A 179 9.89 -22.51 11.33
CA LEU A 179 10.66 -23.39 10.45
C LEU A 179 12.17 -23.24 10.58
N ALA A 180 12.66 -22.04 10.95
CA ALA A 180 14.08 -21.69 10.92
C ALA A 180 14.95 -22.66 11.72
N GLY A 181 14.51 -23.07 12.92
CA GLY A 181 15.24 -24.04 13.74
C GLY A 181 15.34 -25.42 13.09
N ARG A 182 14.26 -25.92 12.47
CA ARG A 182 14.25 -27.20 11.75
C ARG A 182 15.10 -27.13 10.48
N ALA A 183 15.06 -26.01 9.78
CA ALA A 183 15.88 -25.77 8.60
C ALA A 183 17.37 -25.69 8.95
N ALA A 184 17.73 -25.08 10.08
CA ALA A 184 19.11 -25.05 10.58
C ALA A 184 19.64 -26.45 10.91
N VAL A 185 18.82 -27.30 11.57
CA VAL A 185 19.18 -28.69 11.84
C VAL A 185 19.38 -29.46 10.54
N ALA A 186 18.44 -29.37 9.60
CA ALA A 186 18.56 -30.02 8.29
C ALA A 186 19.77 -29.53 7.48
N ALA A 187 20.16 -28.25 7.61
CA ALA A 187 21.34 -27.71 6.95
C ALA A 187 22.65 -28.32 7.49
N ARG A 188 22.68 -28.65 8.79
CA ARG A 188 23.86 -29.20 9.47
C ARG A 188 23.97 -30.71 9.33
N ASP A 189 22.85 -31.41 9.20
CA ASP A 189 22.79 -32.85 8.98
C ASP A 189 22.26 -33.15 7.56
N PRO A 190 23.13 -33.09 6.52
CA PRO A 190 22.75 -33.37 5.14
C PRO A 190 22.34 -34.84 4.88
N GLY A 191 22.09 -35.63 5.92
CA GLY A 191 21.57 -36.98 5.83
C GLY A 191 22.68 -38.01 5.62
N ARG A 192 22.56 -39.11 6.35
CA ARG A 192 23.36 -40.35 6.35
C ARG A 192 23.67 -40.96 4.96
N ASN A 193 23.07 -40.45 3.87
CA ASN A 193 23.39 -40.84 2.49
C ASN A 193 24.64 -40.15 1.94
N ALA A 194 25.05 -39.02 2.53
CA ALA A 194 26.36 -38.43 2.28
C ALA A 194 27.48 -39.29 2.90
N ASP A 195 27.25 -39.96 4.02
CA ASP A 195 28.29 -40.70 4.76
C ASP A 195 28.90 -41.87 3.97
N PHE A 196 28.13 -42.59 3.15
CA PHE A 196 28.67 -43.72 2.39
C PHE A 196 29.56 -43.29 1.22
N LEU A 197 29.10 -42.31 0.42
CA LEU A 197 29.90 -41.75 -0.68
C LEU A 197 31.03 -40.84 -0.16
N ALA A 198 30.84 -40.22 1.00
CA ALA A 198 31.84 -39.38 1.65
C ALA A 198 32.90 -40.19 2.41
N ARG A 199 32.61 -41.35 2.99
CA ARG A 199 33.65 -42.23 3.57
C ARG A 199 34.58 -42.78 2.48
N LEU A 200 34.05 -43.07 1.30
CA LEU A 200 34.83 -43.53 0.15
C LEU A 200 35.74 -42.42 -0.42
N ARG A 201 35.28 -41.16 -0.45
CA ARG A 201 36.11 -40.01 -0.86
C ARG A 201 37.05 -39.50 0.25
N HIS A 202 36.69 -39.64 1.54
CA HIS A 202 37.53 -39.24 2.67
C HIS A 202 38.72 -40.16 2.91
N ALA A 203 38.61 -41.44 2.56
CA ALA A 203 39.77 -42.33 2.52
C ALA A 203 40.85 -41.86 1.51
N LEU A 204 40.48 -41.06 0.50
CA LEU A 204 41.43 -40.46 -0.46
C LEU A 204 41.76 -38.97 -0.20
N SER A 205 40.89 -38.20 0.47
CA SER A 205 41.08 -36.74 0.66
C SER A 205 41.64 -36.32 2.03
N SER A 206 41.86 -37.26 2.95
CA SER A 206 42.41 -37.03 4.31
C SER A 206 43.77 -36.31 4.35
N ILE A 207 44.42 -36.09 3.21
CA ILE A 207 45.72 -35.43 3.12
C ILE A 207 45.64 -33.94 2.73
N VAL A 208 44.46 -33.41 2.34
CA VAL A 208 44.30 -32.02 1.85
C VAL A 208 43.05 -31.32 2.42
N SER A 209 42.73 -31.51 3.70
CA SER A 209 41.63 -30.75 4.33
C SER A 209 41.97 -30.33 5.76
N ILE A 210 43.17 -29.79 5.93
CA ILE A 210 43.53 -29.04 7.12
C ILE A 210 43.54 -27.58 6.71
N ARG A 211 42.64 -26.79 7.33
CA ARG A 211 42.53 -25.32 7.31
C ARG A 211 41.50 -24.68 6.35
N GLN A 212 40.24 -25.09 6.46
CA GLN A 212 39.09 -24.18 6.20
C GLN A 212 38.41 -23.77 7.51
N VAL A 213 39.21 -23.51 8.55
CA VAL A 213 38.76 -22.86 9.78
C VAL A 213 39.14 -21.38 9.67
N GLY A 214 38.16 -20.53 9.31
CA GLY A 214 38.35 -19.07 9.35
C GLY A 214 37.80 -18.24 8.19
N SER A 215 36.97 -18.77 7.29
CA SER A 215 36.46 -17.97 6.16
C SER A 215 34.99 -18.22 5.84
N THR A 216 34.08 -17.63 6.63
CA THR A 216 32.88 -16.89 6.17
C THR A 216 31.93 -16.59 7.33
N GLN A 217 32.18 -15.49 8.05
CA GLN A 217 31.28 -14.95 9.09
C GLN A 217 29.88 -14.53 8.55
N GLY A 218 29.58 -14.76 7.26
CA GLY A 218 28.32 -14.36 6.63
C GLY A 218 27.75 -15.30 5.57
N GLN A 219 28.25 -16.55 5.47
CA GLN A 219 27.73 -17.56 4.53
C GLN A 219 27.44 -18.92 5.19
N SER A 220 27.58 -19.05 6.51
CA SER A 220 27.10 -20.27 7.18
C SER A 220 25.58 -20.37 7.05
N PRO A 221 25.00 -21.59 6.97
CA PRO A 221 23.55 -21.75 6.87
C PRO A 221 22.77 -21.03 7.99
N ASP A 222 23.32 -21.02 9.20
CA ASP A 222 22.74 -20.29 10.33
C ASP A 222 22.78 -18.76 10.14
N ALA A 223 23.87 -18.23 9.59
CA ALA A 223 23.97 -16.80 9.28
C ALA A 223 23.00 -16.40 8.16
N VAL A 224 22.82 -17.26 7.16
CA VAL A 224 21.85 -17.05 6.07
C VAL A 224 20.42 -17.09 6.61
N LEU A 225 20.07 -18.06 7.45
CA LEU A 225 18.77 -18.15 8.11
C LEU A 225 18.49 -16.96 9.03
N GLY A 226 19.50 -16.52 9.79
CA GLY A 226 19.40 -15.31 10.62
C GLY A 226 19.13 -14.05 9.80
N ARG A 227 19.86 -13.87 8.68
CA ARG A 227 19.61 -12.75 7.75
C ARG A 227 18.21 -12.83 7.14
N ALA A 228 17.79 -14.01 6.70
CA ALA A 228 16.45 -14.21 6.16
C ALA A 228 15.38 -13.85 7.22
N GLN A 229 15.53 -14.27 8.48
CA GLN A 229 14.60 -13.89 9.54
C GLN A 229 14.51 -12.38 9.72
N THR A 230 15.65 -11.68 9.71
CA THR A 230 15.66 -10.21 9.79
C THR A 230 14.89 -9.59 8.63
N LEU A 231 15.16 -10.02 7.39
CA LEU A 231 14.46 -9.52 6.20
C LEU A 231 12.95 -9.77 6.26
N VAL A 232 12.52 -10.96 6.67
CA VAL A 232 11.08 -11.27 6.82
C VAL A 232 10.44 -10.39 7.90
N ASN A 233 11.13 -10.17 9.02
CA ASN A 233 10.63 -9.32 10.12
C ASN A 233 10.53 -7.84 9.71
N GLU A 234 11.43 -7.38 8.83
CA GLU A 234 11.39 -6.04 8.23
C GLU A 234 10.32 -5.93 7.11
N GLY A 235 9.75 -7.06 6.70
CA GLY A 235 8.76 -7.15 5.65
C GLY A 235 9.36 -7.24 4.24
N ASP A 236 10.67 -7.41 4.11
CA ASP A 236 11.37 -7.68 2.84
C ASP A 236 11.31 -9.18 2.51
N ILE A 237 10.19 -9.59 1.92
CA ILE A 237 9.95 -11.00 1.57
C ILE A 237 10.78 -11.42 0.35
N GLU A 238 11.00 -10.53 -0.62
CA GLU A 238 11.81 -10.81 -1.81
C GLU A 238 13.28 -11.02 -1.46
N GLY A 239 13.83 -10.16 -0.60
CA GLY A 239 15.17 -10.32 -0.06
C GLY A 239 15.31 -11.61 0.75
N ALA A 240 14.30 -11.96 1.54
CA ALA A 240 14.29 -13.21 2.31
C ALA A 240 14.26 -14.47 1.41
N LEU A 241 13.45 -14.47 0.34
CA LEU A 241 13.44 -15.55 -0.65
C LEU A 241 14.84 -15.74 -1.27
N THR A 242 15.44 -14.65 -1.72
CA THR A 242 16.81 -14.64 -2.29
C THR A 242 17.85 -15.17 -1.29
N ALA A 243 17.69 -14.87 0.00
CA ALA A 243 18.59 -15.38 1.03
C ALA A 243 18.42 -16.90 1.22
N VAL A 244 17.18 -17.39 1.30
CA VAL A 244 16.86 -18.80 1.54
C VAL A 244 17.28 -19.70 0.37
N GLU A 245 17.30 -19.19 -0.87
CA GLU A 245 17.81 -19.92 -2.04
C GLU A 245 19.28 -20.34 -1.91
N ARG A 246 20.07 -19.62 -1.12
CA ARG A 246 21.50 -19.93 -0.88
C ARG A 246 21.71 -21.06 0.12
N LEU A 247 20.65 -21.53 0.78
CA LEU A 247 20.75 -22.61 1.76
C LEU A 247 21.00 -23.96 1.09
N PRO A 248 21.57 -24.94 1.81
CA PRO A 248 21.67 -26.31 1.33
C PRO A 248 20.28 -26.93 1.03
N ALA A 249 20.22 -27.84 0.07
CA ALA A 249 18.98 -28.49 -0.37
C ALA A 249 18.11 -29.07 0.77
N PRO A 250 18.66 -29.73 1.82
CA PRO A 250 17.86 -30.22 2.94
C PRO A 250 17.08 -29.11 3.67
N ALA A 251 17.69 -27.94 3.87
CA ALA A 251 17.05 -26.81 4.51
C ALA A 251 16.00 -26.15 3.60
N GLN A 252 16.29 -26.08 2.30
CA GLN A 252 15.33 -25.63 1.29
C GLN A 252 14.07 -26.50 1.22
N THR A 253 14.21 -27.82 1.42
CA THR A 253 13.08 -28.75 1.49
C THR A 253 12.18 -28.45 2.70
N VAL A 254 12.77 -28.18 3.87
CA VAL A 254 12.01 -27.80 5.08
C VAL A 254 11.27 -26.48 4.88
N LEU A 255 11.89 -25.52 4.18
CA LEU A 255 11.32 -24.21 3.90
C LEU A 255 10.43 -24.17 2.65
N ALA A 256 10.23 -25.27 1.93
CA ALA A 256 9.46 -25.29 0.70
C ALA A 256 8.01 -24.76 0.84
N PRO A 257 7.24 -25.13 1.89
CA PRO A 257 5.89 -24.59 2.08
C PRO A 257 5.90 -23.07 2.29
N TRP A 258 6.81 -22.58 3.12
CA TRP A 258 6.97 -21.15 3.39
C TRP A 258 7.38 -20.37 2.14
N ARG A 259 8.31 -20.91 1.33
CA ARG A 259 8.72 -20.27 0.06
C ARG A 259 7.53 -20.12 -0.89
N ALA A 260 6.72 -21.16 -1.05
CA ALA A 260 5.52 -21.10 -1.88
C ALA A 260 4.51 -20.05 -1.37
N ALA A 261 4.36 -19.90 -0.05
CA ALA A 261 3.52 -18.85 0.53
C ALA A 261 4.11 -17.45 0.32
N ALA A 262 5.42 -17.29 0.47
CA ALA A 262 6.14 -16.05 0.25
C ALA A 262 6.12 -15.60 -1.22
N GLU A 263 6.32 -16.53 -2.17
CA GLU A 263 6.21 -16.27 -3.61
C GLU A 263 4.81 -15.81 -3.99
N ARG A 264 3.76 -16.48 -3.50
CA ARG A 264 2.38 -16.03 -3.70
C ARG A 264 2.15 -14.62 -3.14
N ARG A 265 2.74 -14.29 -1.98
CA ARG A 265 2.63 -12.94 -1.42
C ARG A 265 3.29 -11.90 -2.32
N VAL A 266 4.49 -12.18 -2.82
CA VAL A 266 5.20 -11.30 -3.75
C VAL A 266 4.40 -11.11 -5.04
N GLU A 267 3.84 -12.19 -5.60
CA GLU A 267 3.00 -12.14 -6.79
C GLU A 267 1.77 -11.23 -6.59
N ILE A 268 1.06 -11.39 -5.47
CA ILE A 268 -0.09 -10.55 -5.12
C ILE A 268 0.32 -9.08 -4.96
N ASP A 269 1.37 -8.81 -4.19
CA ASP A 269 1.86 -7.45 -3.93
C ASP A 269 2.27 -6.77 -5.26
N ARG A 270 2.89 -7.51 -6.20
CA ARG A 270 3.27 -7.01 -7.53
C ARG A 270 2.06 -6.62 -8.39
N HIS A 271 1.06 -7.48 -8.50
CA HIS A 271 -0.14 -7.18 -9.30
C HIS A 271 -0.92 -6.00 -8.72
N ILE A 272 -1.05 -5.92 -7.40
CA ILE A 272 -1.70 -4.78 -6.74
C ILE A 272 -0.92 -3.49 -6.96
N ALA A 273 0.42 -3.53 -6.91
CA ALA A 273 1.25 -2.37 -7.20
C ALA A 273 1.06 -1.88 -8.64
N ALA A 274 0.99 -2.79 -9.62
CA ALA A 274 0.72 -2.47 -11.02
C ALA A 274 -0.66 -1.80 -11.20
N ILE A 275 -1.72 -2.39 -10.64
CA ILE A 275 -3.08 -1.84 -10.69
C ILE A 275 -3.14 -0.41 -10.09
N ARG A 276 -2.47 -0.19 -8.96
CA ARG A 276 -2.41 1.13 -8.33
C ARG A 276 -1.64 2.13 -9.18
N ALA A 277 -0.52 1.72 -9.78
CA ALA A 277 0.25 2.57 -10.67
C ALA A 277 -0.58 2.99 -11.89
N ASP A 278 -1.30 2.05 -12.51
CA ASP A 278 -2.17 2.31 -13.67
C ASP A 278 -3.32 3.25 -13.31
N ALA A 279 -3.98 3.04 -12.17
CA ALA A 279 -5.07 3.91 -11.71
C ALA A 279 -4.59 5.34 -11.45
N LEU A 280 -3.42 5.50 -10.83
CA LEU A 280 -2.80 6.81 -10.61
C LEU A 280 -2.35 7.46 -11.91
N ALA A 281 -1.77 6.69 -12.85
CA ALA A 281 -1.39 7.19 -14.17
C ALA A 281 -2.61 7.69 -14.96
N GLY A 282 -3.73 6.96 -14.90
CA GLY A 282 -5.00 7.37 -15.49
C GLY A 282 -5.50 8.70 -14.91
N LEU A 283 -5.47 8.85 -13.59
CA LEU A 283 -5.87 10.10 -12.92
C LEU A 283 -4.97 11.28 -13.31
N VAL A 284 -3.65 11.09 -13.35
CA VAL A 284 -2.69 12.12 -13.79
C VAL A 284 -2.93 12.50 -15.25
N GLN A 285 -3.25 11.54 -16.12
CA GLN A 285 -3.52 11.83 -17.53
C GLN A 285 -4.80 12.63 -17.72
N VAL A 286 -5.87 12.29 -17.00
CA VAL A 286 -7.15 13.02 -17.06
C VAL A 286 -7.00 14.43 -16.50
N THR A 287 -6.31 14.60 -15.37
CA THR A 287 -6.08 15.92 -14.77
C THR A 287 -5.22 16.82 -15.65
N ARG A 288 -4.20 16.30 -16.33
CA ARG A 288 -3.42 17.07 -17.32
C ARG A 288 -4.25 17.47 -18.53
N ALA A 289 -5.12 16.60 -19.03
CA ALA A 289 -6.01 16.91 -20.15
C ALA A 289 -7.03 18.01 -19.80
N GLN A 290 -7.33 18.21 -18.52
CA GLN A 290 -8.22 19.24 -18.00
C GLN A 290 -7.52 20.58 -17.73
N ALA A 291 -6.17 20.61 -17.69
CA ALA A 291 -5.43 21.84 -17.45
C ALA A 291 -5.70 22.81 -18.62
N PRO A 292 -6.12 24.06 -18.34
CA PRO A 292 -6.37 25.03 -19.40
C PRO A 292 -5.07 25.21 -20.21
N ALA A 293 -5.18 25.13 -21.53
CA ALA A 293 -4.07 25.53 -22.40
C ALA A 293 -3.62 26.92 -21.96
N ALA A 294 -2.35 27.08 -21.59
CA ALA A 294 -1.78 28.38 -21.30
C ALA A 294 -2.15 29.32 -22.45
N PRO A 295 -2.59 30.57 -22.18
CA PRO A 295 -2.97 31.48 -23.26
C PRO A 295 -1.78 31.60 -24.19
N VAL A 296 -1.92 31.09 -25.42
CA VAL A 296 -1.00 31.40 -26.50
C VAL A 296 -0.99 32.92 -26.57
N ALA A 297 0.15 33.51 -26.23
CA ALA A 297 0.31 34.95 -26.14
C ALA A 297 -0.30 35.56 -27.40
N ALA A 298 -1.42 36.27 -27.22
CA ALA A 298 -2.05 37.00 -28.29
C ALA A 298 -0.98 37.94 -28.85
N THR A 299 -0.51 37.66 -30.07
CA THR A 299 0.36 38.57 -30.80
C THR A 299 -0.33 39.94 -30.81
N PRO A 300 0.29 40.99 -30.27
CA PRO A 300 -0.34 42.30 -30.25
C PRO A 300 -0.56 42.74 -31.69
N VAL A 301 -1.83 42.92 -32.06
CA VAL A 301 -2.22 43.56 -33.31
C VAL A 301 -1.70 44.98 -33.25
N VAL A 302 -0.62 45.26 -33.97
CA VAL A 302 -0.08 46.61 -34.13
C VAL A 302 -1.08 47.40 -34.99
N PRO A 303 -1.63 48.53 -34.51
CA PRO A 303 -2.46 49.38 -35.33
C PRO A 303 -1.58 50.07 -36.39
N VAL A 304 -1.83 49.78 -37.67
CA VAL A 304 -1.37 50.62 -38.78
C VAL A 304 -2.23 51.88 -38.76
N ALA A 305 -1.61 53.01 -38.44
CA ALA A 305 -2.23 54.33 -38.53
C ALA A 305 -2.29 54.80 -40.00
N PRO A 306 -3.30 55.60 -40.38
CA PRO A 306 -3.54 56.05 -41.77
C PRO A 306 -2.48 57.04 -42.29
#